data_AF-A0A7J2JAA7-F1
#
_entry.id   AF-A0A7J2JAA7-F1
#
_cell.length_a   1.000
_cell.length_b   1.000
_cell.length_c   1.000
_cell.angle_alpha   90.00
_cell.angle_beta   90.00
_cell.angle_gamma   90.00
#
_symmetry.space_group_name_H-M   'P 1'
#
loop_
_entity.id
_entity.type
_entity.pdbx_description
1 polymer ?
#
loop_
_entity_poly.entity_id
_entity_poly.type
_entity_poly.pdbx_seq_one_letter_code
_entity_poly.pdbx_strand_id
1 'polypeptide(L)' 'DAVTESFKSNWSNISRGIRLAHSVRKLYVLAVVSKKIRYIGMERIRP' A
#
# COMPACT_ATOMS: atom_id res chain seq x y z
N ASP A 1 -0.01 1.10 -5.60
CA ASP A 1 0.97 0.12 -6.10
C ASP A 1 0.23 -1.11 -6.61
N ALA A 2 0.67 -1.73 -7.70
CA ALA A 2 0.01 -2.90 -8.30
C ALA A 2 0.89 -4.13 -8.14
N VAL A 3 0.38 -5.15 -7.45
CA VAL A 3 1.17 -6.33 -7.06
C VAL A 3 0.39 -7.62 -7.34
N THR A 4 1.09 -8.75 -7.45
CA THR A 4 0.45 -10.07 -7.59
C THR A 4 0.04 -10.63 -6.23
N GLU A 5 -0.80 -11.67 -6.22
CA GLU A 5 -1.24 -12.34 -4.98
C GLU A 5 -0.10 -12.97 -4.16
N SER A 6 1.00 -13.37 -4.81
CA SER A 6 2.18 -13.94 -4.17
C SER A 6 3.19 -12.88 -3.71
N PHE A 7 2.86 -11.60 -3.83
CA PHE A 7 3.76 -10.51 -3.49
C PHE A 7 4.13 -10.51 -2.01
N LYS A 8 5.43 -10.44 -1.74
CA LYS A 8 6.00 -10.30 -0.41
C LYS A 8 6.92 -9.09 -0.38
N SER A 9 6.82 -8.31 0.68
CA SER A 9 7.70 -7.18 0.94
C SER A 9 7.97 -7.08 2.43
N ASN A 10 9.10 -6.47 2.79
CA ASN A 10 9.37 -6.08 4.16
C ASN A 10 8.53 -4.85 4.56
N TRP A 11 8.38 -4.65 5.87
CA TRP A 11 7.63 -3.52 6.42
C TRP A 11 8.30 -2.17 6.11
N SER A 12 9.64 -2.13 6.02
CA SER A 12 10.37 -0.89 5.71
C SER A 12 10.05 -0.33 4.33
N ASN A 13 9.81 -1.18 3.32
CA ASN A 13 9.37 -0.74 2.00
C ASN A 13 7.91 -0.29 1.99
N ILE A 14 7.01 -1.04 2.63
CA ILE A 14 5.58 -0.68 2.70
C ILE A 14 5.38 0.64 3.48
N SER A 15 5.99 0.75 4.66
CA SER A 15 5.92 1.96 5.48
C SER A 15 6.52 3.19 4.81
N ARG A 16 7.54 3.03 3.95
CA ARG A 16 8.05 4.11 3.10
C ARG A 16 7.00 4.59 2.10
N GLY A 17 6.31 3.68 1.41
CA GLY A 17 5.21 4.01 0.51
C GLY A 17 4.09 4.78 1.22
N ILE A 18 3.69 4.29 2.40
CA ILE A 18 2.70 4.97 3.26
C ILE A 18 3.18 6.37 3.66
N ARG A 19 4.46 6.53 4.06
CA ARG A 19 5.04 7.83 4.43
C ARG A 19 5.02 8.83 3.27
N LEU A 20 5.34 8.38 2.05
CA LEU A 20 5.32 9.22 0.85
C LEU A 20 3.89 9.66 0.49
N ALA A 21 2.92 8.75 0.56
CA ALA A 21 1.52 9.10 0.35
C ALA A 21 1.03 10.11 1.41
N HIS A 22 1.42 9.90 2.67
CA HIS A 22 1.10 10.80 3.78
C HIS A 22 1.65 12.22 3.57
N SER A 23 2.88 12.38 3.06
CA SER A 23 3.46 13.72 2.85
C SER A 23 2.71 14.57 1.83
N VAL A 24 1.95 13.93 0.94
CA VAL A 24 1.13 14.60 -0.07
C VAL A 24 -0.37 14.49 0.20
N ARG A 25 -0.76 14.14 1.43
CA ARG A 25 -2.17 13.98 1.86
C ARG A 25 -2.98 13.02 0.98
N LYS A 26 -2.35 11.94 0.52
CA LYS A 26 -3.00 10.87 -0.26
C LYS A 26 -3.02 9.56 0.53
N LEU A 27 -4.00 8.70 0.22
CA LEU A 27 -4.08 7.34 0.74
C LEU A 27 -3.14 6.42 -0.05
N TYR A 28 -2.39 5.56 0.64
CA TYR A 28 -1.61 4.53 -0.02
C TYR A 28 -2.51 3.33 -0.33
N VAL A 29 -2.65 2.97 -1.61
CA VAL A 29 -3.48 1.84 -2.03
C VAL A 29 -2.64 0.77 -2.71
N LEU A 30 -2.76 -0.46 -2.22
CA LEU A 30 -2.22 -1.67 -2.81
C LEU A 30 -3.31 -2.35 -3.64
N ALA A 31 -3.13 -2.38 -4.96
CA ALA A 31 -3.95 -3.12 -5.90
C ALA A 31 -3.35 -4.53 -6.08
N VAL A 32 -4.00 -5.53 -5.51
CA VAL A 32 -3.62 -6.94 -5.64
C VAL A 32 -4.31 -7.50 -6.88
N VAL A 33 -3.51 -7.79 -7.90
CA VAL A 33 -3.93 -8.35 -9.18
C VAL A 33 -4.01 -9.87 -9.06
N SER A 34 -5.23 -10.40 -9.15
CA SER A 34 -5.52 -11.83 -9.31
C SER A 34 -6.68 -12.03 -10.29
N LYS A 35 -7.51 -13.08 -10.13
CA LYS A 35 -8.72 -13.27 -10.96
C LYS A 35 -9.69 -12.08 -10.86
N LYS A 36 -9.70 -11.38 -9.73
CA LYS A 36 -10.39 -10.09 -9.54
C LYS A 36 -9.43 -9.14 -8.81
N ILE A 37 -9.38 -7.88 -9.22
CA ILE A 37 -8.51 -6.89 -8.58
C ILE A 37 -9.06 -6.57 -7.18
N ARG A 38 -8.23 -6.72 -6.15
CA ARG A 38 -8.55 -6.32 -4.77
C ARG A 38 -7.76 -5.08 -4.40
N TYR A 39 -8.38 -4.15 -3.69
CA TYR A 39 -7.72 -2.93 -3.23
C TYR A 39 -7.59 -2.95 -1.71
N ILE A 40 -6.39 -2.68 -1.22
CA ILE A 40 -6.06 -2.57 0.20
C ILE A 40 -5.58 -1.14 0.46
N GLY A 41 -6.37 -0.35 1.17
CA GLY A 41 -5.99 0.98 1.63
C GLY A 41 -5.14 0.91 2.89
N MET A 42 -4.09 1.72 2.96
CA MET A 42 -3.22 1.85 4.11
C MET A 42 -2.93 3.32 4.37
N GLU A 43 -3.02 3.71 5.64
CA GLU A 43 -2.71 5.06 6.09
C GLU A 43 -1.91 5.03 7.39
N ARG A 44 -1.21 6.12 7.67
CA ARG A 44 -0.50 6.30 8.93
C ARG A 44 -1.45 6.95 9.93
N ILE A 45 -1.82 6.21 10.97
CA ILE A 45 -2.56 6.75 12.10
C ILE A 45 -1.64 7.65 12.93
N ARG A 46 -2.10 8.85 13.26
CA ARG A 46 -1.49 9.70 14.29
C ARG A 46 -2.45 9.74 15.48
N PRO A 47 -1.96 9.58 16.72
CA PRO A 47 -2.77 9.84 17.90
C PRO A 47 -3.21 11.30 17.96
#